data_AF-A0A932NTG3-F1
#
_entry.id   AF-A0A932NTG3-F1
#
_cell.length_a   1.000
_cell.length_b   1.000
_cell.length_c   1.000
_cell.angle_alpha   90.00
_cell.angle_beta   90.00
_cell.angle_gamma   90.00
#
_symmetry.space_group_name_H-M   'P 1'
#
loop_
_entity.id
_entity.type
_entity.pdbx_description
1 polymer ?
#
loop_
_entity_poly.entity_id
_entity_poly.type
_entity_poly.pdbx_seq_one_letter_code
_entity_poly.pdbx_strand_id
1 'polypeptide(L)'
;MSPFVSGKDLEDRLKSRLERIGCLIESKEKYDHEFKLDFMLYRLAGFEKPMPISVGVQVTTAAEDLDKQREFLEVQRRLRPVQKSIYLILDSQLDVEGGGEYAAFVALGCCIFDRANREKRVIGVRINRDFSFEMFDLDGNLRSAQAPRADPERQEVWVEGRVNYYKRLEKFGFIGWDGAPDFWFGRDNVQDSELLGMLDDPEFSVSGTPIVFQSAGITRGGEKRPTAIRICLKKP
;
A
#
# COMPACT_ATOMS: atom_id res chain seq x y z
N MET A 1 -2.14 35.05 7.72
CA MET A 1 -3.31 34.40 7.10
C MET A 1 -2.82 33.10 6.49
N SER A 2 -3.10 31.96 7.12
CA SER A 2 -2.71 30.65 6.58
C SER A 2 -3.78 30.19 5.60
N PRO A 3 -3.45 29.81 4.36
CA PRO A 3 -4.45 29.34 3.41
C PRO A 3 -4.81 27.89 3.76
N PHE A 4 -6.00 27.69 4.30
CA PHE A 4 -6.67 26.39 4.27
C PHE A 4 -7.10 26.14 2.82
N VAL A 5 -6.25 25.47 2.03
CA VAL A 5 -6.68 24.88 0.76
C VAL A 5 -7.43 23.59 1.12
N SER A 6 -8.76 23.69 1.21
CA SER A 6 -9.64 22.55 1.49
C SER A 6 -9.53 21.52 0.36
N GLY A 7 -9.31 20.24 0.69
CA GLY A 7 -9.23 19.16 -0.30
C GLY A 7 -10.46 19.06 -1.20
N LYS A 8 -11.63 19.55 -0.74
CA LYS A 8 -12.88 19.64 -1.51
C LYS A 8 -12.77 20.58 -2.72
N ASP A 9 -12.03 21.68 -2.58
CA ASP A 9 -11.79 22.62 -3.68
C ASP A 9 -10.92 21.99 -4.78
N LEU A 10 -9.96 21.15 -4.38
CA LEU A 10 -9.03 20.52 -5.32
C LEU A 10 -9.68 19.35 -6.07
N GLU A 11 -10.55 18.59 -5.41
CA GLU A 11 -11.43 17.59 -6.02
C GLU A 11 -12.36 18.22 -7.07
N ASP A 12 -13.12 19.25 -6.69
CA ASP A 12 -14.05 19.95 -7.58
C ASP A 12 -13.34 20.57 -8.79
N ARG A 13 -12.13 21.13 -8.58
CA ARG A 13 -11.27 21.63 -9.65
C ARG A 13 -10.83 20.51 -10.58
N LEU A 14 -10.27 19.41 -10.05
CA LEU A 14 -9.82 18.29 -10.89
C LEU A 14 -10.97 17.75 -11.75
N LYS A 15 -12.13 17.50 -11.13
CA LYS A 15 -13.31 17.04 -11.86
C LYS A 15 -13.68 17.98 -13.00
N SER A 16 -13.79 19.28 -12.71
CA SER A 16 -14.12 20.30 -13.71
C SER A 16 -13.11 20.33 -14.87
N ARG A 17 -11.82 20.10 -14.58
CA ARG A 17 -10.77 20.03 -15.61
C ARG A 17 -10.88 18.76 -16.45
N LEU A 18 -11.13 17.61 -15.85
CA LEU A 18 -11.33 16.35 -16.58
C LEU A 18 -12.56 16.40 -17.48
N GLU A 19 -13.65 17.02 -17.03
CA GLU A 19 -14.84 17.28 -17.86
C GLU A 19 -14.50 18.18 -19.06
N ARG A 20 -13.72 19.25 -18.85
CA ARG A 20 -13.24 20.13 -19.94
C ARG A 20 -12.34 19.41 -20.94
N ILE A 21 -11.52 18.46 -20.49
CA ILE A 21 -10.71 17.60 -21.38
C ILE A 21 -11.61 16.70 -22.25
N GLY A 22 -12.84 16.43 -21.82
CA GLY A 22 -13.84 15.65 -22.56
C GLY A 22 -14.24 14.35 -21.88
N CYS A 23 -13.87 14.14 -20.62
CA CYS A 23 -14.36 13.01 -19.83
C CYS A 23 -15.85 13.20 -19.49
N LEU A 24 -16.59 12.09 -19.44
CA LEU A 24 -17.95 12.08 -18.89
C LEU A 24 -17.88 11.62 -17.44
N ILE A 25 -18.13 12.55 -16.53
CA ILE A 25 -18.08 12.33 -15.09
C ILE A 25 -19.47 12.61 -14.49
N GLU A 26 -19.82 11.87 -13.44
CA GLU A 26 -21.03 12.12 -12.66
C GLU A 26 -20.72 12.09 -11.16
N SER A 27 -21.18 13.09 -10.42
CA SER A 27 -21.16 13.10 -8.96
C SER A 27 -22.57 13.13 -8.44
N LYS A 28 -22.84 12.35 -7.40
CA LYS A 28 -24.09 12.37 -6.65
C LYS A 28 -23.75 12.26 -5.17
N GLU A 29 -24.53 12.89 -4.32
CA GLU A 29 -24.35 12.83 -2.87
C GLU A 29 -24.34 11.38 -2.35
N LYS A 30 -25.16 10.52 -2.97
CA LYS A 30 -25.19 9.09 -2.69
C LYS A 30 -23.85 8.40 -2.90
N TYR A 31 -23.09 8.81 -3.92
CA TYR A 31 -21.79 8.20 -4.23
C TYR A 31 -20.78 8.49 -3.14
N ASP A 32 -20.72 9.73 -2.66
CA ASP A 32 -19.84 10.11 -1.56
C ASP A 32 -20.25 9.43 -0.24
N HIS A 33 -21.51 9.58 0.17
CA HIS A 33 -21.97 9.09 1.47
C HIS A 33 -21.98 7.57 1.59
N GLU A 34 -22.52 6.86 0.60
CA GLU A 34 -22.69 5.40 0.68
C GLU A 34 -21.46 4.64 0.17
N PHE A 35 -20.82 5.17 -0.87
CA PHE A 35 -19.76 4.46 -1.57
C PHE A 35 -18.38 5.07 -1.39
N LYS A 36 -18.24 6.24 -0.74
CA LYS A 36 -16.96 6.95 -0.62
C LYS A 36 -16.34 7.14 -2.00
N LEU A 37 -17.15 7.67 -2.92
CA LEU A 37 -16.77 7.97 -4.29
C LEU A 37 -17.19 9.40 -4.60
N ASP A 38 -16.19 10.24 -4.86
CA ASP A 38 -16.38 11.64 -5.24
C ASP A 38 -17.06 11.75 -6.60
N PHE A 39 -16.71 10.84 -7.51
CA PHE A 39 -17.37 10.75 -8.81
C PHE A 39 -17.25 9.38 -9.48
N MET A 40 -18.15 9.17 -10.43
CA MET A 40 -18.15 8.08 -11.40
C MET A 40 -17.57 8.57 -12.72
N LEU A 41 -16.62 7.83 -13.28
CA LEU A 41 -16.09 8.08 -14.62
C LEU A 41 -16.76 7.12 -15.59
N TYR A 42 -17.54 7.66 -16.54
CA TYR A 42 -18.24 6.87 -17.55
C TYR A 42 -17.56 6.89 -18.91
N ARG A 43 -16.76 7.90 -19.22
CA ARG A 43 -16.09 8.04 -20.53
C ARG A 43 -14.81 8.83 -20.39
N LEU A 44 -13.76 8.40 -21.07
CA LEU A 44 -12.54 9.18 -21.25
C LEU A 44 -12.62 10.02 -22.53
N ALA A 45 -11.92 11.14 -22.56
CA ALA A 45 -11.78 11.95 -23.76
C ALA A 45 -11.26 11.13 -24.94
N GLY A 46 -11.77 11.41 -26.15
CA GLY A 46 -11.44 10.69 -27.38
C GLY A 46 -12.28 9.43 -27.63
N PHE A 47 -13.08 8.96 -26.66
CA PHE A 47 -14.02 7.86 -26.89
C PHE A 47 -15.42 8.39 -27.23
N GLU A 48 -16.05 7.84 -28.26
CA GLU A 48 -17.44 8.18 -28.64
C GLU A 48 -18.47 7.56 -27.70
N LYS A 49 -18.19 6.36 -27.19
CA LYS A 49 -19.09 5.58 -26.34
C LYS A 49 -18.60 5.53 -24.89
N PRO A 50 -19.50 5.34 -23.91
CA PRO A 50 -19.10 5.05 -22.54
C PRO A 50 -18.17 3.84 -22.44
N MET A 51 -17.36 3.82 -21.40
CA MET A 51 -16.46 2.72 -21.09
C MET A 51 -17.25 1.43 -20.85
N PRO A 52 -16.70 0.26 -21.21
CA PRO A 52 -17.36 -1.02 -21.00
C PRO A 52 -17.39 -1.44 -19.52
N ILE A 53 -16.76 -0.67 -18.64
CA ILE A 53 -16.71 -0.93 -17.21
C ILE A 53 -17.12 0.31 -16.40
N SER A 54 -17.74 0.08 -15.25
CA SER A 54 -17.98 1.15 -14.28
C SER A 54 -16.71 1.46 -13.48
N VAL A 55 -16.37 2.75 -13.40
CA VAL A 55 -15.20 3.25 -12.68
C VAL A 55 -15.64 4.31 -11.68
N GLY A 56 -15.29 4.12 -10.41
CA GLY A 56 -15.49 5.09 -9.34
C GLY A 56 -14.15 5.64 -8.86
N VAL A 57 -14.12 6.93 -8.50
CA VAL A 57 -12.90 7.61 -8.02
C VAL A 57 -13.19 8.29 -6.68
N GLN A 58 -12.29 8.10 -5.72
CA GLN A 58 -12.15 8.92 -4.52
C GLN A 58 -10.85 9.70 -4.65
N VAL A 59 -10.92 11.00 -4.44
CA VAL A 59 -9.82 11.96 -4.44
C VAL A 59 -9.48 12.35 -2.99
N THR A 60 -8.20 12.57 -2.76
CA THR A 60 -7.70 13.16 -1.51
C THR A 60 -6.42 13.92 -1.76
N THR A 61 -6.13 14.90 -0.92
CA THR A 61 -4.81 15.55 -0.82
C THR A 61 -4.02 15.05 0.38
N ALA A 62 -4.66 14.31 1.29
CA ALA A 62 -4.07 13.80 2.52
C ALA A 62 -3.51 12.39 2.30
N ALA A 63 -2.25 12.31 1.83
CA ALA A 63 -1.58 11.04 1.53
C ALA A 63 -1.42 10.12 2.75
N GLU A 64 -1.34 10.69 3.95
CA GLU A 64 -1.15 9.96 5.21
C GLU A 64 -2.44 9.65 5.96
N ASP A 65 -3.61 9.96 5.38
CA ASP A 65 -4.89 9.65 6.01
C ASP A 65 -5.22 8.15 5.84
N LEU A 66 -4.58 7.34 6.70
CA LEU A 66 -4.71 5.89 6.71
C LEU A 66 -6.13 5.45 7.09
N ASP A 67 -6.85 6.26 7.85
CA ASP A 67 -8.23 5.94 8.25
C ASP A 67 -9.17 6.12 7.06
N LYS A 68 -9.03 7.19 6.28
CA LYS A 68 -9.78 7.37 5.02
C LYS A 68 -9.45 6.28 4.00
N GLN A 69 -8.18 5.88 3.89
CA GLN A 69 -7.77 4.76 3.02
C GLN A 69 -8.43 3.44 3.45
N ARG A 70 -8.46 3.16 4.77
CA ARG A 70 -9.07 1.95 5.32
C ARG A 70 -10.58 1.93 5.10
N GLU A 71 -11.26 3.03 5.43
CA GLU A 71 -12.71 3.18 5.22
C GLU A 71 -13.07 2.95 3.75
N PHE A 72 -12.37 3.62 2.83
CA PHE A 72 -12.59 3.44 1.40
C PHE A 72 -12.42 1.97 0.99
N LEU A 73 -11.32 1.32 1.38
CA LEU A 73 -11.05 -0.07 1.03
C LEU A 73 -12.12 -1.03 1.55
N GLU A 74 -12.57 -0.83 2.79
CA GLU A 74 -13.64 -1.64 3.41
C GLU A 74 -14.96 -1.49 2.66
N VAL A 75 -15.34 -0.26 2.33
CA VAL A 75 -16.56 0.04 1.56
C VAL A 75 -16.51 -0.62 0.18
N GLN A 76 -15.40 -0.48 -0.56
CA GLN A 76 -15.27 -1.08 -1.89
C GLN A 76 -15.28 -2.61 -1.85
N ARG A 77 -14.69 -3.24 -0.83
CA ARG A 77 -14.70 -4.70 -0.65
C ARG A 77 -16.10 -5.23 -0.35
N ARG A 78 -16.86 -4.51 0.48
CA ARG A 78 -18.18 -4.90 0.95
C ARG A 78 -19.28 -4.65 -0.10
N LEU A 79 -19.40 -3.41 -0.57
CA LEU A 79 -20.53 -2.99 -1.40
C LEU A 79 -20.29 -3.19 -2.89
N ARG A 80 -19.02 -3.15 -3.33
CA ARG A 80 -18.61 -3.41 -4.71
C ARG A 80 -19.43 -2.60 -5.75
N PRO A 81 -19.62 -1.27 -5.56
CA PRO A 81 -20.54 -0.47 -6.37
C PRO A 81 -20.12 -0.36 -7.85
N VAL A 82 -18.83 -0.58 -8.13
CA VAL A 82 -18.22 -0.45 -9.45
C VAL A 82 -17.27 -1.60 -9.75
N GLN A 83 -16.95 -1.81 -11.03
CA GLN A 83 -15.97 -2.83 -11.43
C GLN A 83 -14.55 -2.43 -11.01
N LYS A 84 -14.20 -1.15 -11.13
CA LYS A 84 -12.93 -0.57 -10.67
C LYS A 84 -13.15 0.66 -9.79
N SER A 85 -12.50 0.67 -8.62
CA SER A 85 -12.47 1.79 -7.69
C SER A 85 -11.04 2.33 -7.59
N ILE A 86 -10.87 3.63 -7.78
CA ILE A 86 -9.56 4.28 -7.80
C ILE A 86 -9.46 5.23 -6.61
N TYR A 87 -8.43 5.05 -5.78
CA TYR A 87 -8.10 5.97 -4.68
C TYR A 87 -6.97 6.89 -5.15
N LEU A 88 -7.33 8.12 -5.51
CA LEU A 88 -6.45 9.11 -6.12
C LEU A 88 -5.95 10.10 -5.07
N ILE A 89 -4.65 10.04 -4.80
CA ILE A 89 -3.93 10.98 -3.95
C ILE A 89 -3.30 12.03 -4.85
N LEU A 90 -3.61 13.29 -4.61
CA LEU A 90 -3.00 14.43 -5.27
C LEU A 90 -2.05 15.11 -4.28
N ASP A 91 -0.84 15.41 -4.71
CA ASP A 91 0.03 16.28 -3.91
C ASP A 91 -0.68 17.61 -3.64
N SER A 92 -0.66 18.07 -2.38
CA SER A 92 -1.32 19.32 -1.96
C SER A 92 -0.83 20.57 -2.71
N GLN A 93 0.37 20.51 -3.31
CA GLN A 93 0.99 21.58 -4.09
C GLN A 93 0.94 21.32 -5.60
N LEU A 94 0.22 20.29 -6.04
CA LEU A 94 0.05 19.99 -7.45
C LEU A 94 -0.72 21.12 -8.16
N ASP A 95 -0.15 21.61 -9.27
CA ASP A 95 -0.87 22.52 -10.17
C ASP A 95 -1.83 21.74 -11.07
N VAL A 96 -3.09 21.67 -10.65
CA VAL A 96 -4.16 20.95 -11.37
C VAL A 96 -4.56 21.64 -12.67
N GLU A 97 -4.23 22.92 -12.88
CA GLU A 97 -4.59 23.66 -14.11
C GLU A 97 -3.42 23.82 -15.07
N GLY A 98 -2.19 23.70 -14.57
CA GLY A 98 -0.95 23.78 -15.34
C GLY A 98 -0.39 22.43 -15.81
N GLY A 99 -1.11 21.31 -15.62
CA GLY A 99 -0.62 19.99 -16.05
C GLY A 99 -1.17 18.80 -15.25
N GLY A 100 -1.54 19.03 -13.99
CA GLY A 100 -1.96 17.96 -13.08
C GLY A 100 -3.21 17.22 -13.55
N GLU A 101 -4.12 17.89 -14.26
CA GLU A 101 -5.29 17.25 -14.85
C GLU A 101 -4.93 16.24 -15.94
N TYR A 102 -3.86 16.47 -16.70
CA TYR A 102 -3.40 15.54 -17.73
C TYR A 102 -2.70 14.33 -17.10
N ALA A 103 -1.92 14.55 -16.04
CA ALA A 103 -1.36 13.45 -15.24
C ALA A 103 -2.46 12.55 -14.68
N ALA A 104 -3.53 13.15 -14.14
CA ALA A 104 -4.70 12.41 -13.66
C ALA A 104 -5.43 11.67 -14.77
N PHE A 105 -5.66 12.32 -15.91
CA PHE A 105 -6.27 11.71 -17.08
C PHE A 105 -5.50 10.45 -17.54
N VAL A 106 -4.17 10.56 -17.68
CA VAL A 106 -3.31 9.44 -18.09
C VAL A 106 -3.34 8.33 -17.05
N ALA A 107 -3.20 8.66 -15.76
CA ALA A 107 -3.21 7.68 -14.68
C ALA A 107 -4.55 6.90 -14.61
N LEU A 108 -5.68 7.59 -14.76
CA LEU A 108 -7.01 6.96 -14.84
C LEU A 108 -7.08 6.01 -16.04
N GLY A 109 -6.61 6.43 -17.22
CA GLY A 109 -6.50 5.57 -18.40
C GLY A 109 -5.68 4.31 -18.15
N CYS A 110 -4.50 4.44 -17.51
CA CYS A 110 -3.66 3.30 -17.15
C CYS A 110 -4.33 2.36 -16.13
N CYS A 111 -5.11 2.88 -15.17
CA CYS A 111 -5.86 2.05 -14.22
C CYS A 111 -6.92 1.17 -14.91
N ILE A 112 -7.48 1.67 -16.03
CA ILE A 112 -8.56 1.04 -16.78
C ILE A 112 -8.01 0.05 -17.82
N PHE A 113 -7.00 0.46 -18.59
CA PHE A 113 -6.60 -0.26 -19.80
C PHE A 113 -5.27 -1.03 -19.66
N ASP A 114 -4.45 -0.74 -18.66
CA ASP A 114 -3.21 -1.51 -18.47
C ASP A 114 -3.52 -2.95 -18.06
N ARG A 115 -2.94 -3.90 -18.78
CA ARG A 115 -3.07 -5.34 -18.51
C ARG A 115 -2.60 -5.68 -17.10
N ALA A 116 -1.59 -5.00 -16.56
CA ALA A 116 -1.09 -5.20 -15.20
C ALA A 116 -2.16 -4.91 -14.14
N ASN A 117 -3.18 -4.13 -14.50
CA ASN A 117 -4.27 -3.73 -13.62
C ASN A 117 -5.57 -4.48 -13.89
N ARG A 118 -5.63 -5.36 -14.89
CA ARG A 118 -6.89 -6.01 -15.33
C ARG A 118 -7.70 -6.63 -14.18
N GLU A 119 -7.03 -7.40 -13.32
CA GLU A 119 -7.69 -8.12 -12.21
C GLU A 119 -7.81 -7.28 -10.92
N LYS A 120 -7.19 -6.09 -10.89
CA LYS A 120 -7.23 -5.20 -9.72
C LYS A 120 -8.54 -4.41 -9.71
N ARG A 121 -9.37 -4.68 -8.71
CA ARG A 121 -10.62 -3.94 -8.48
C ARG A 121 -10.43 -2.62 -7.75
N VAL A 122 -9.50 -2.56 -6.80
CA VAL A 122 -9.17 -1.34 -6.06
C VAL A 122 -7.72 -0.98 -6.36
N ILE A 123 -7.46 0.25 -6.79
CA ILE A 123 -6.12 0.71 -7.18
C ILE A 123 -5.87 2.06 -6.51
N GLY A 124 -4.74 2.17 -5.81
CA GLY A 124 -4.23 3.45 -5.34
C GLY A 124 -3.41 4.13 -6.43
N VAL A 125 -3.56 5.44 -6.58
CA VAL A 125 -2.76 6.28 -7.47
C VAL A 125 -2.28 7.48 -6.69
N ARG A 126 -1.00 7.83 -6.81
CA ARG A 126 -0.46 9.08 -6.28
C ARG A 126 0.08 9.91 -7.43
N ILE A 127 -0.39 11.15 -7.55
CA ILE A 127 0.14 12.14 -8.48
C ILE A 127 1.01 13.10 -7.70
N ASN A 128 2.29 13.13 -8.06
CA ASN A 128 3.29 13.95 -7.42
C ASN A 128 3.29 15.36 -8.01
N ARG A 129 3.87 16.31 -7.27
CA ARG A 129 3.98 17.72 -7.69
C ARG A 129 4.67 17.91 -9.04
N ASP A 130 5.56 16.99 -9.44
CA ASP A 130 6.29 17.02 -10.71
C ASP A 130 5.51 16.39 -11.88
N PHE A 131 4.20 16.16 -11.70
CA PHE A 131 3.28 15.52 -12.66
C PHE A 131 3.57 14.04 -12.94
N SER A 132 4.56 13.45 -12.28
CA SER A 132 4.72 11.99 -12.29
C SER A 132 3.60 11.34 -11.47
N PHE A 133 3.32 10.08 -11.75
CA PHE A 133 2.40 9.30 -10.93
C PHE A 133 2.91 7.90 -10.68
N GLU A 134 2.49 7.34 -9.55
CA GLU A 134 2.72 5.95 -9.19
C GLU A 134 1.41 5.26 -8.84
N MET A 135 1.35 3.97 -9.09
CA MET A 135 0.24 3.12 -8.70
C MET A 135 0.68 2.23 -7.54
N PHE A 136 -0.20 2.04 -6.57
CA PHE A 136 0.08 1.22 -5.40
C PHE A 136 -1.12 0.34 -5.04
N ASP A 137 -0.83 -0.76 -4.35
CA ASP A 137 -1.87 -1.57 -3.72
C ASP A 137 -2.28 -0.92 -2.41
N LEU A 138 -3.54 -0.52 -2.29
CA LEU A 138 -4.06 0.16 -1.11
C LEU A 138 -4.02 -0.76 0.12
N ASP A 139 -4.27 -2.07 -0.06
CA ASP A 139 -4.20 -3.03 1.04
C ASP A 139 -2.75 -3.24 1.48
N GLY A 140 -1.82 -3.37 0.54
CA GLY A 140 -0.38 -3.38 0.80
C GLY A 140 0.08 -2.13 1.55
N ASN A 141 -0.34 -0.93 1.12
CA ASN A 141 0.01 0.34 1.76
C ASN A 141 -0.47 0.41 3.21
N LEU A 142 -1.72 -0.01 3.48
CA LEU A 142 -2.27 -0.06 4.83
C LEU A 142 -1.54 -1.07 5.72
N ARG A 143 -1.16 -2.24 5.18
CA ARG A 143 -0.37 -3.23 5.91
C ARG A 143 1.04 -2.72 6.23
N SER A 144 1.68 -2.05 5.29
CA SER A 144 3.00 -1.43 5.50
C SER A 144 2.95 -0.29 6.52
N ALA A 145 1.84 0.46 6.58
CA ALA A 145 1.66 1.53 7.56
C ALA A 145 1.26 1.03 8.97
N GLN A 146 0.61 -0.15 9.05
CA GLN A 146 0.29 -0.85 10.30
C GLN A 146 1.42 -1.74 10.81
N ALA A 147 2.38 -2.09 9.96
CA ALA A 147 3.65 -2.62 10.43
C ALA A 147 4.21 -1.59 11.42
N PRO A 148 4.66 -1.99 12.62
CA PRO A 148 5.16 -1.07 13.62
C PRO A 148 6.18 -0.17 12.94
N ARG A 149 5.87 1.14 12.84
CA ARG A 149 6.77 2.15 12.30
C ARG A 149 8.12 1.90 12.96
N ALA A 150 9.11 1.54 12.16
CA ALA A 150 10.48 1.54 12.60
C ALA A 150 10.76 2.98 13.01
N ASP A 151 10.77 3.19 14.32
CA ASP A 151 11.11 4.43 14.96
C ASP A 151 12.46 4.90 14.37
N PRO A 152 12.54 6.04 13.68
CA PRO A 152 13.78 6.49 13.05
C PRO A 152 14.87 6.81 14.10
N GLU A 153 14.54 6.81 15.39
CA GLU A 153 15.47 6.89 16.53
C GLU A 153 15.65 5.58 17.30
N ARG A 154 15.00 4.46 16.90
CA ARG A 154 15.44 3.16 17.42
C ARG A 154 16.82 2.92 16.85
N GLN A 155 17.84 3.15 17.68
CA GLN A 155 19.12 2.45 17.57
C GLN A 155 18.82 1.06 17.06
N GLU A 156 19.43 0.71 15.93
CA GLU A 156 19.32 -0.61 15.32
C GLU A 156 19.91 -1.64 16.30
N VAL A 157 19.15 -2.01 17.33
CA VAL A 157 19.60 -2.93 18.35
C VAL A 157 19.55 -4.31 17.75
N TRP A 158 20.71 -4.73 17.25
CA TRP A 158 20.98 -6.09 16.83
C TRP A 158 21.03 -7.00 18.05
N VAL A 159 20.08 -7.93 18.09
CA VAL A 159 19.99 -8.97 19.11
C VAL A 159 20.73 -10.20 18.61
N GLU A 160 21.56 -10.77 19.47
CA GLU A 160 22.24 -12.05 19.20
C GLU A 160 21.34 -13.19 19.65
N GLY A 161 21.26 -14.24 18.83
CA GLY A 161 20.46 -15.42 19.13
C GLY A 161 20.92 -16.63 18.35
N ARG A 162 20.15 -17.70 18.49
CA ARG A 162 20.38 -18.97 17.77
C ARG A 162 19.08 -19.46 17.20
N VAL A 163 19.11 -20.01 16.00
CA VAL A 163 17.95 -20.70 15.44
C VAL A 163 17.61 -21.88 16.36
N ASN A 164 16.47 -21.84 17.04
CA ASN A 164 16.02 -22.92 17.91
C ASN A 164 15.53 -24.09 17.03
N TYR A 165 14.60 -23.78 16.12
CA TYR A 165 14.18 -24.71 15.07
C TYR A 165 13.63 -23.97 13.85
N TYR A 166 13.60 -24.66 12.70
CA TYR A 166 13.02 -24.17 11.46
C TYR A 166 12.22 -25.26 10.77
N LYS A 167 10.99 -24.94 10.40
CA LYS A 167 10.10 -25.79 9.61
C LYS A 167 10.24 -25.42 8.13
N ARG A 168 10.95 -26.25 7.37
CA ARG A 168 11.31 -25.99 5.97
C ARG A 168 10.09 -25.90 5.05
N LEU A 169 9.13 -26.81 5.20
CA LEU A 169 7.92 -26.84 4.35
C LEU A 169 7.05 -25.60 4.59
N GLU A 170 6.86 -25.23 5.85
CA GLU A 170 6.05 -24.06 6.24
C GLU A 170 6.84 -22.74 6.21
N LYS A 171 8.14 -22.79 5.94
CA LYS A 171 9.06 -21.66 5.78
C LYS A 171 9.10 -20.69 6.98
N PHE A 172 9.00 -21.22 8.20
CA PHE A 172 9.11 -20.43 9.42
C PHE A 172 9.88 -21.14 10.52
N GLY A 173 10.41 -20.39 11.47
CA GLY A 173 11.13 -20.94 12.61
C GLY A 173 11.03 -20.07 13.86
N PHE A 174 11.81 -20.46 14.86
CA PHE A 174 11.97 -19.69 16.09
C PHE A 174 13.44 -19.50 16.44
N ILE A 175 13.72 -18.35 17.05
CA ILE A 175 15.06 -17.95 17.50
C ILE A 175 15.04 -17.89 19.03
N GLY A 176 15.92 -18.66 19.64
CA GLY A 176 16.24 -18.55 21.06
C GLY A 176 17.28 -17.45 21.28
N TRP A 177 17.18 -16.76 22.40
CA TRP A 177 18.09 -15.69 22.82
C TRP A 177 18.21 -15.71 24.35
N ASP A 178 18.98 -14.80 24.92
CA ASP A 178 19.21 -14.73 26.38
C ASP A 178 17.98 -14.28 27.20
N GLY A 179 16.83 -14.05 26.54
CA GLY A 179 15.57 -13.68 27.16
C GLY A 179 14.40 -14.58 26.78
N ALA A 180 13.23 -14.27 27.31
CA ALA A 180 11.96 -14.89 26.93
C ALA A 180 10.94 -13.81 26.54
N PRO A 181 10.04 -14.07 25.57
CA PRO A 181 9.87 -15.32 24.83
C PRO A 181 10.82 -15.45 23.61
N ASP A 182 10.87 -16.64 23.00
CA ASP A 182 11.49 -16.88 21.69
C ASP A 182 10.86 -15.98 20.61
N PHE A 183 11.68 -15.60 19.63
CA PHE A 183 11.24 -14.85 18.46
C PHE A 183 10.74 -15.78 17.38
N TRP A 184 9.61 -15.45 16.76
CA TRP A 184 9.18 -16.07 15.51
C TRP A 184 9.90 -15.43 14.33
N PHE A 185 10.22 -16.21 13.29
CA PHE A 185 10.64 -15.64 12.02
C PHE A 185 10.11 -16.43 10.82
N GLY A 186 9.84 -15.71 9.73
CA GLY A 186 9.61 -16.31 8.42
C GLY A 186 10.89 -16.31 7.59
N ARG A 187 10.94 -17.16 6.55
CA ARG A 187 12.01 -17.15 5.55
C ARG A 187 12.25 -15.76 4.96
N ASP A 188 11.16 -15.04 4.66
CA ASP A 188 11.20 -13.73 4.00
C ASP A 188 11.84 -12.63 4.86
N ASN A 189 12.09 -12.90 6.14
CA ASN A 189 12.76 -11.98 7.06
C ASN A 189 14.29 -12.14 7.07
N VAL A 190 14.82 -13.14 6.36
CA VAL A 190 16.25 -13.44 6.28
C VAL A 190 16.88 -12.71 5.10
N GLN A 191 17.94 -11.93 5.37
CA GLN A 191 18.62 -11.11 4.35
C GLN A 191 19.95 -11.73 3.89
N ASP A 192 20.51 -12.63 4.71
CA ASP A 192 21.78 -13.28 4.44
C ASP A 192 21.59 -14.48 3.49
N SER A 193 22.26 -14.44 2.33
CA SER A 193 22.16 -15.47 1.30
C SER A 193 22.73 -16.83 1.73
N GLU A 194 23.76 -16.83 2.58
CA GLU A 194 24.36 -18.06 3.10
C GLU A 194 23.37 -18.73 4.07
N LEU A 195 22.78 -17.95 4.97
CA LEU A 195 21.73 -18.43 5.86
C LEU A 195 20.50 -18.94 5.10
N LEU A 196 20.09 -18.23 4.03
CA LEU A 196 19.00 -18.70 3.16
C LEU A 196 19.32 -20.05 2.51
N GLY A 197 20.57 -20.27 2.09
CA GLY A 197 21.05 -21.55 1.58
C GLY A 197 20.93 -22.65 2.64
N MET A 198 21.40 -22.40 3.85
CA MET A 198 21.30 -23.34 4.97
C MET A 198 19.83 -23.70 5.32
N LEU A 199 18.94 -22.69 5.27
CA LEU A 199 17.49 -22.85 5.53
C LEU A 199 16.73 -23.56 4.42
N ASP A 200 17.27 -23.64 3.20
CA ASP A 200 16.67 -24.43 2.12
C ASP A 200 17.27 -25.83 2.00
N ASP A 201 18.53 -26.02 2.40
CA ASP A 201 19.23 -27.29 2.28
C ASP A 201 18.72 -28.35 3.27
N PRO A 202 17.99 -29.39 2.82
CA PRO A 202 17.43 -30.41 3.71
C PRO A 202 18.49 -31.26 4.42
N GLU A 203 19.72 -31.30 3.91
CA GLU A 203 20.83 -32.05 4.52
C GLU A 203 21.49 -31.28 5.66
N PHE A 204 21.24 -29.97 5.75
CA PHE A 204 21.84 -29.11 6.76
C PHE A 204 20.94 -28.99 8.01
N SER A 205 21.50 -29.12 9.21
CA SER A 205 20.75 -28.79 10.45
C SER A 205 21.00 -27.33 10.82
N VAL A 206 19.97 -26.50 10.74
CA VAL A 206 20.06 -25.08 11.11
C VAL A 206 19.91 -24.81 12.60
N SER A 207 19.46 -25.79 13.38
CA SER A 207 19.29 -25.63 14.83
C SER A 207 20.64 -25.36 15.51
N GLY A 208 20.68 -24.37 16.40
CA GLY A 208 21.89 -23.90 17.09
C GLY A 208 22.72 -22.87 16.32
N THR A 209 22.41 -22.61 15.05
CA THR A 209 23.14 -21.65 14.21
C THR A 209 23.07 -20.26 14.83
N PRO A 210 24.23 -19.64 15.17
CA PRO A 210 24.26 -18.29 15.70
C PRO A 210 23.86 -17.30 14.61
N ILE A 211 22.99 -16.36 14.97
CA ILE A 211 22.46 -15.34 14.08
C ILE A 211 22.28 -14.03 14.84
N VAL A 212 22.17 -12.96 14.08
CA VAL A 212 21.78 -11.65 14.58
C VAL A 212 20.53 -11.18 13.87
N PHE A 213 19.70 -10.44 14.59
CA PHE A 213 18.41 -10.01 14.07
C PHE A 213 17.94 -8.73 14.75
N GLN A 214 16.92 -8.12 14.18
CA GLN A 214 16.20 -7.01 14.79
C GLN A 214 14.79 -7.46 15.21
N SER A 215 14.29 -6.90 16.31
CA SER A 215 12.92 -7.15 16.79
C SER A 215 11.93 -6.23 16.09
N ALA A 216 10.92 -6.80 15.43
CA ALA A 216 9.76 -6.08 14.92
C ALA A 216 8.62 -5.98 15.95
N GLY A 217 8.83 -6.45 17.19
CA GLY A 217 7.75 -6.57 18.18
C GLY A 217 6.70 -7.61 17.78
N ILE A 218 5.50 -7.55 18.37
CA ILE A 218 4.40 -8.47 18.07
C ILE A 218 3.68 -8.00 16.80
N THR A 219 3.93 -8.68 15.68
CA THR A 219 3.36 -8.32 14.37
C THR A 219 2.22 -9.25 13.92
N ARG A 220 1.97 -10.35 14.65
CA ARG A 220 0.95 -11.35 14.33
C ARG A 220 -0.21 -11.23 15.31
N GLY A 221 -1.40 -10.89 14.79
CA GLY A 221 -2.61 -10.70 15.60
C GLY A 221 -2.97 -11.94 16.42
N GLY A 222 -3.09 -11.78 17.75
CA GLY A 222 -3.41 -12.86 18.68
C GLY A 222 -2.21 -13.69 19.17
N GLU A 223 -0.99 -13.42 18.68
CA GLU A 223 0.22 -14.11 19.14
C GLU A 223 0.96 -13.34 20.23
N LYS A 224 1.60 -14.07 21.16
CA LYS A 224 2.41 -13.48 22.23
C LYS A 224 3.89 -13.36 21.88
N ARG A 225 4.32 -13.95 20.76
CA ARG A 225 5.73 -14.02 20.38
C ARG A 225 6.09 -12.84 19.48
N PRO A 226 7.19 -12.13 19.76
CA PRO A 226 7.70 -11.10 18.89
C PRO A 226 8.27 -11.71 17.60
N THR A 227 8.34 -10.91 16.54
CA THR A 227 8.88 -11.31 15.24
C THR A 227 10.28 -10.77 15.05
N ALA A 228 11.18 -11.63 14.60
CA ALA A 228 12.51 -11.25 14.16
C ALA A 228 12.53 -10.89 12.66
N ILE A 229 13.21 -9.80 12.35
CA ILE A 229 13.42 -9.26 11.00
C ILE A 229 14.90 -8.97 10.75
N ARG A 230 15.27 -8.77 9.49
CA ARG A 230 16.65 -8.47 9.05
C ARG A 230 17.65 -9.48 9.60
N ILE A 231 17.39 -10.77 9.40
CA ILE A 231 18.17 -11.84 10.04
C ILE A 231 19.41 -12.16 9.20
N CYS A 232 20.58 -12.19 9.85
CA CYS A 232 21.89 -12.43 9.24
C CYS A 232 22.78 -13.34 10.10
N LEU A 233 23.83 -13.95 9.52
CA LEU A 233 24.82 -14.73 10.29
C LEU A 233 25.72 -13.83 11.15
N LYS A 234 25.96 -12.59 10.72
CA LYS A 234 26.85 -11.62 11.36
C LYS A 234 26.21 -10.23 11.36
N LYS A 235 26.60 -9.37 12.31
CA LYS A 235 26.19 -7.96 12.34
C LYS A 235 26.68 -7.29 11.04
N PRO A 236 25.82 -6.56 10.32
CA PRO A 236 26.25 -5.78 9.16
C PRO A 236 27.19 -4.64 9.56
#